data_AF-A0A1J5M5A4-F1
#
_entry.id   AF-A0A1J5M5A4-F1
#
_cell.length_a   1.000
_cell.length_b   1.000
_cell.length_c   1.000
_cell.angle_alpha   90.00
_cell.angle_beta   90.00
_cell.angle_gamma   90.00
#
_symmetry.space_group_name_H-M   'P 1'
#
loop_
_entity.id
_entity.type
_entity.pdbx_description
1 polymer ?
#
loop_
_entity_poly.entity_id
_entity_poly.type
_entity_poly.pdbx_seq_one_letter_code
_entity_poly.pdbx_strand_id
1 'polypeptide(L)'
;MEEGNEKQSEKKSMISTKQKIGLIISVLLVIGLIAFVFQNSNKIKIEFFMLEFRIRIIYIILVSMLTGALGMYTFSKYRKSRKQRK
;
A
#
# COMPACT_ATOMS: atom_id res chain seq x y z
N MET A 1 -50.44 -4.59 -28.22
CA MET A 1 -50.18 -3.60 -27.16
C MET A 1 -49.14 -4.22 -26.24
N GLU A 2 -48.12 -3.42 -25.90
CA GLU A 2 -47.07 -3.66 -24.89
C GLU A 2 -46.06 -4.75 -25.28
N GLU A 3 -44.97 -4.46 -26.01
CA GLU A 3 -43.78 -3.65 -25.65
C GLU A 3 -43.16 -3.98 -24.28
N GLY A 4 -42.02 -4.69 -24.33
CA GLY A 4 -40.78 -4.16 -23.77
C GLY A 4 -40.48 -4.41 -22.29
N ASN A 5 -39.87 -5.55 -21.96
CA ASN A 5 -39.00 -5.74 -20.79
C ASN A 5 -38.31 -7.10 -20.98
N GLU A 6 -37.01 -7.35 -20.86
CA GLU A 6 -35.92 -6.72 -20.12
C GLU A 6 -34.62 -7.01 -20.90
N LYS A 7 -34.00 -6.00 -21.51
CA LYS A 7 -32.57 -6.07 -21.85
C LYS A 7 -31.79 -5.30 -20.79
N GLN A 8 -31.75 -5.82 -19.57
CA GLN A 8 -30.65 -5.50 -18.66
C GLN A 8 -29.39 -6.17 -19.22
N SER A 9 -28.81 -5.51 -20.22
CA SER A 9 -27.45 -5.74 -20.66
C SER A 9 -26.54 -5.51 -19.47
N GLU A 10 -26.13 -6.59 -18.81
CA GLU A 10 -24.99 -6.62 -17.91
C GLU A 10 -23.86 -5.82 -18.55
N LYS A 11 -23.63 -4.61 -18.04
CA LYS A 11 -22.56 -3.74 -18.51
C LYS A 11 -21.28 -4.31 -17.91
N LYS A 12 -20.79 -5.41 -18.50
CA LYS A 12 -19.54 -6.07 -18.14
C LYS A 12 -18.42 -5.04 -18.28
N SER A 13 -18.07 -4.40 -17.17
CA SER A 13 -17.06 -3.34 -17.16
C SER A 13 -15.73 -3.95 -17.57
N MET A 14 -15.34 -3.78 -18.83
CA MET A 14 -14.05 -4.25 -19.32
C MET A 14 -12.96 -3.45 -18.60
N ILE A 15 -12.20 -4.14 -17.74
CA ILE A 15 -11.07 -3.54 -17.02
C ILE A 15 -10.09 -2.98 -18.04
N SER A 16 -9.76 -1.69 -17.90
CA SER A 16 -8.81 -0.99 -18.77
C SER A 16 -7.43 -1.62 -18.68
N THR A 17 -6.69 -1.67 -19.80
CA THR A 17 -5.32 -2.22 -19.86
C THR A 17 -4.39 -1.56 -18.83
N LYS A 18 -4.57 -0.26 -18.55
CA LYS A 18 -3.82 0.47 -17.51
C LYS A 18 -4.08 -0.10 -16.11
N GLN A 19 -5.33 -0.47 -15.81
CA GLN A 19 -5.70 -1.06 -14.52
C GLN A 19 -5.15 -2.49 -14.39
N LYS A 20 -5.17 -3.28 -15.47
CA LYS A 20 -4.55 -4.61 -15.49
C LYS A 20 -3.05 -4.53 -15.21
N ILE A 21 -2.34 -3.63 -15.89
CA ILE A 21 -0.90 -3.42 -15.69
C ILE A 21 -0.63 -2.95 -14.26
N GLY A 22 -1.40 -1.98 -13.76
CA GLY A 22 -1.27 -1.50 -12.38
C GLY A 22 -1.48 -2.61 -11.34
N LEU A 23 -2.45 -3.50 -11.57
CA LEU A 23 -2.72 -4.63 -10.69
C LEU A 23 -1.60 -5.67 -10.71
N ILE A 24 -1.06 -5.98 -11.90
CA ILE A 24 0.08 -6.89 -12.04
C ILE A 24 1.32 -6.33 -11.32
N ILE A 25 1.64 -5.05 -11.54
CA ILE A 25 2.77 -4.39 -10.87
C ILE A 25 2.57 -4.37 -9.35
N SER A 26 1.36 -4.11 -8.88
CA SER A 26 1.03 -4.11 -7.45
C SER A 26 1.24 -5.48 -6.82
N VAL A 27 0.80 -6.55 -7.48
CA VAL A 27 1.00 -7.93 -6.99
C VAL A 27 2.49 -8.29 -6.98
N LEU A 28 3.23 -7.95 -8.03
CA LEU A 28 4.68 -8.18 -8.10
C LEU A 28 5.43 -7.43 -7.00
N LEU A 29 5.05 -6.18 -6.71
CA LEU A 29 5.61 -5.40 -5.61
C LEU A 29 5.38 -6.06 -4.26
N VAL A 30 4.17 -6.56 -3.99
CA VAL A 30 3.85 -7.25 -2.73
C VAL A 30 4.70 -8.51 -2.57
N ILE A 31 4.80 -9.33 -3.61
CA ILE A 31 5.63 -10.54 -3.60
C ILE A 31 7.10 -10.18 -3.39
N GLY A 32 7.60 -9.17 -4.11
CA GLY A 32 8.98 -8.69 -3.97
C GLY A 32 9.27 -8.17 -2.56
N LEU A 33 8.32 -7.48 -1.94
CA LEU A 33 8.45 -6.97 -0.58
C LEU A 33 8.50 -8.12 0.44
N ILE A 34 7.64 -9.14 0.29
CA ILE A 34 7.69 -10.36 1.12
C ILE A 34 9.04 -11.08 0.94
N ALA A 35 9.48 -11.29 -0.29
CA ALA A 35 10.76 -11.92 -0.56
C ALA A 35 11.93 -11.11 0.03
N PHE A 36 11.91 -9.79 -0.10
CA PHE A 36 12.89 -8.89 0.50
C PHE A 36 12.92 -9.03 2.03
N VAL A 37 11.76 -9.10 2.69
CA VAL A 37 11.66 -9.33 4.15
C VAL A 37 12.31 -10.65 4.56
N PHE A 38 11.99 -11.73 3.84
CA PHE A 38 12.54 -13.06 4.13
C PHE A 38 14.03 -13.15 3.84
N GLN A 39 14.51 -12.55 2.74
CA GLN A 39 15.94 -12.53 2.40
C GLN A 39 16.74 -11.63 3.35
N ASN A 40 16.21 -10.48 3.77
CA ASN A 40 16.82 -9.59 4.78
C ASN A 40 16.50 -10.00 6.22
N SER A 41 16.27 -11.30 6.46
CA SER A 41 16.08 -11.85 7.80
C SER A 41 17.38 -12.12 8.56
N ASN A 42 18.53 -11.74 8.00
CA ASN A 42 19.82 -11.78 8.69
C ASN A 42 19.74 -11.00 10.00
N LYS A 43 20.09 -11.67 11.10
CA LYS A 43 20.05 -11.10 12.45
C LYS A 43 21.20 -10.11 12.57
N ILE A 44 20.90 -8.82 12.41
CA ILE A 44 21.85 -7.75 12.71
C ILE A 44 21.71 -7.45 14.20
N LYS A 45 22.85 -7.43 14.92
CA LYS A 45 22.90 -6.95 16.30
C LYS A 45 22.87 -5.43 16.25
N ILE A 46 21.87 -4.82 16.87
CA ILE A 46 21.79 -3.37 16.99
C ILE A 46 21.98 -3.03 18.47
N GLU A 47 22.96 -2.21 18.75
CA GLU A 47 23.25 -1.72 20.10
C GLU A 47 22.66 -0.33 20.26
N PHE A 48 21.65 -0.20 21.12
CA PHE A 48 21.06 1.09 21.48
C PHE A 48 21.15 1.23 23.00
N PHE A 49 21.89 2.23 23.47
CA PHE A 49 21.91 2.63 24.89
C PHE A 49 22.26 1.48 25.86
N MET A 50 23.37 0.76 25.59
CA MET A 50 23.81 -0.45 26.33
C MET A 50 22.85 -1.66 26.28
N LEU A 51 21.82 -1.64 25.45
CA LEU A 51 20.91 -2.78 25.25
C LEU A 51 21.17 -3.43 23.89
N GLU A 52 21.49 -4.73 23.92
CA GLU A 52 21.67 -5.54 22.71
C GLU A 52 20.31 -6.02 22.17
N PHE A 53 19.86 -5.45 21.05
CA PHE A 53 18.64 -5.89 20.39
C PHE A 53 18.98 -6.73 19.17
N ARG A 54 18.56 -8.01 19.20
CA ARG A 54 18.56 -8.90 18.04
C ARG A 54 17.26 -8.73 17.26
N ILE A 55 17.15 -7.62 16.55
CA ILE A 55 15.97 -7.30 15.74
C ILE A 55 16.36 -7.35 14.27
N ARG A 56 15.52 -7.97 13.44
CA ARG A 56 15.71 -7.95 11.99
C ARG A 56 15.48 -6.54 11.47
N ILE A 57 16.42 -6.01 10.70
CA ILE A 57 16.36 -4.62 10.18
C ILE A 57 15.07 -4.34 9.39
N ILE A 58 14.47 -5.39 8.83
CA ILE A 58 13.19 -5.30 8.13
C ILE A 58 12.07 -4.73 9.00
N TYR A 59 12.05 -5.00 10.31
CA TYR A 59 11.03 -4.45 11.19
C TYR A 59 11.19 -2.93 11.33
N ILE A 60 12.43 -2.43 11.39
CA ILE A 60 12.72 -1.00 11.43
C ILE A 60 12.29 -0.34 10.12
N ILE A 61 12.59 -0.96 8.98
CA ILE A 61 12.17 -0.47 7.65
C ILE A 61 10.64 -0.43 7.56
N LEU A 62 9.94 -1.50 7.94
CA LEU A 62 8.48 -1.58 7.90
C LEU A 62 7.82 -0.53 8.81
N VAL A 63 8.29 -0.40 10.05
CA VAL A 63 7.78 0.61 10.98
C VAL A 63 8.06 2.03 10.47
N SER A 64 9.23 2.28 9.88
CA SER A 64 9.58 3.59 9.32
C SER A 64 8.72 3.93 8.11
N MET A 65 8.47 2.97 7.22
CA MET A 65 7.55 3.14 6.09
C MET A 65 6.13 3.41 6.56
N LEU A 66 5.64 2.66 7.55
CA LEU A 66 4.28 2.80 8.06
C LEU A 66 4.08 4.16 8.73
N THR A 67 5.03 4.59 9.57
CA THR A 67 4.98 5.89 10.24
C THR A 67 5.11 7.05 9.24
N GLY A 68 5.98 6.95 8.24
CA GLY A 68 6.08 7.92 7.15
C GLY A 68 4.79 8.04 6.33
N ALA A 69 4.19 6.91 5.95
CA ALA A 69 2.94 6.89 5.18
C ALA A 69 1.77 7.47 5.97
N LEU A 70 1.63 7.12 7.25
CA LEU A 70 0.62 7.67 8.15
C LEU A 70 0.83 9.18 8.36
N GLY A 71 2.07 9.62 8.57
CA GLY A 71 2.42 11.03 8.69
C GLY A 71 2.06 11.83 7.45
N MET A 72 2.37 11.31 6.26
CA MET A 72 2.05 11.98 5.01
C MET A 72 0.54 12.00 4.72
N TYR A 73 -0.18 10.92 5.04
CA TYR A 73 -1.63 10.85 4.93
C TYR A 73 -2.32 11.87 5.84
N THR A 74 -1.95 11.90 7.11
CA THR A 74 -2.49 12.84 8.11
C THR A 74 -2.17 14.29 7.75
N PHE A 75 -0.94 14.59 7.33
CA PHE A 75 -0.55 15.91 6.85
C PHE A 75 -1.32 16.35 5.60
N SER A 76 -1.46 15.47 4.62
CA SER A 76 -2.23 15.73 3.39
C SER A 76 -3.70 16.01 3.70
N LYS A 77 -4.31 15.22 4.60
CA LYS A 77 -5.69 15.43 5.06
C LYS A 77 -5.85 16.78 5.76
N TYR A 78 -4.95 17.12 6.69
CA TYR A 78 -4.96 18.40 7.40
C TYR A 78 -4.82 19.61 6.45
N ARG A 79 -3.92 19.54 5.46
CA ARG A 79 -3.73 20.60 4.47
C ARG A 79 -4.96 20.81 3.60
N LYS A 80 -5.65 19.74 3.19
CA LYS A 80 -6.88 19.82 2.39
C LYS A 80 -8.01 20.50 3.17
N SER A 81 -8.18 20.17 4.46
CA SER A 81 -9.21 20.79 5.31
C SER A 81 -9.00 22.30 5.51
N ARG A 82 -7.76 22.79 5.51
CA ARG A 82 -7.47 24.23 5.59
C ARG A 82 -7.71 24.99 4.28
N LYS A 83 -7.63 24.34 3.12
CA LYS A 83 -7.86 24.98 1.82
C LYS A 83 -9.35 25.24 1.51
N GLN A 84 -10.28 24.52 2.16
CA GLN A 84 -11.72 24.73 1.96
C GLN A 84 -12.33 25.78 2.90
N ARG A 85 -11.55 26.33 3.84
CA ARG A 85 -11.99 27.39 4.78
C ARG A 85 -11.47 28.79 4.42
N LYS A 86 -10.76 28.94 3.30
CA LYS A 86 -10.40 30.22 2.68
C LYS A 86 -11.14 30.33 1.36
#